data_AF-A0A2G5CFS3-F1
#
_entry.id   AF-A0A2G5CFS3-F1
#
_cell.length_a   1.000
_cell.length_b   1.000
_cell.length_c   1.000
_cell.angle_alpha   90.00
_cell.angle_beta   90.00
_cell.angle_gamma   90.00
#
_symmetry.space_group_name_H-M   'P 1'
#
loop_
_entity.id
_entity.type
_entity.pdbx_description
1 polymer ?
#
loop_
_entity_poly.entity_id
_entity_poly.type
_entity_poly.pdbx_seq_one_letter_code
_entity_poly.pdbx_strand_id
1 'polypeptide(L)'
;MLERGSIGASKLVLQKNGLALPRYSDSSKVAYVLQGSGTAGIVLPEAEKEKVIAIKKGDAIALPFGVVTWWFNNEDTELVVLFLGTTLKAHKAGEFTDFFLTGANGIFTAFSTEFAKALVASQTGSGIVKLKEGTTMPEPKKADRDGIALNCEEAPLDVDIIKGGRVVVLNTQNLPLVGEVGFGADLVRLDSSAMCSPGFSCDSAYQVTYIIRGSGRVQVVGVDGKRVMETTVEAGCLFIVPRFFVVSKIADKDGLEWFSIVTTPNPIFSHLAGRTSVWKALSPEVLQASFNVTPEVEKQFTSKRTADAIFFPPPN
;
A
#
# COMPACT_ATOMS: atom_id res chain seq x y z
N MET A 1 15.16 1.39 -7.50
CA MET A 1 14.05 0.45 -7.78
C MET A 1 12.75 1.18 -8.05
N LEU A 2 12.38 2.20 -7.26
CA LEU A 2 11.19 3.04 -7.48
C LEU A 2 11.09 3.57 -8.92
N GLU A 3 12.13 4.26 -9.40
CA GLU A 3 12.20 4.77 -10.78
C GLU A 3 12.01 3.68 -11.84
N ARG A 4 12.78 2.58 -11.76
CA ARG A 4 12.68 1.43 -12.68
C ARG A 4 11.30 0.78 -12.69
N GLY A 5 10.61 0.77 -11.55
CA GLY A 5 9.27 0.22 -11.43
C GLY A 5 8.16 1.20 -11.78
N SER A 6 8.49 2.47 -12.00
CA SER A 6 7.52 3.58 -12.02
C SER A 6 6.59 3.52 -10.81
N ILE A 7 7.19 3.35 -9.63
CA ILE A 7 6.51 3.29 -8.33
C ILE A 7 6.89 4.53 -7.53
N GLY A 8 5.89 5.19 -6.97
CA GLY A 8 6.11 6.27 -6.01
C GLY A 8 5.79 5.81 -4.59
N ALA A 9 6.55 6.33 -3.64
CA ALA A 9 6.28 6.17 -2.22
C ALA A 9 6.59 7.48 -1.50
N SER A 10 5.72 7.91 -0.59
CA SER A 10 5.98 9.06 0.27
C SER A 10 5.31 8.89 1.63
N LYS A 11 5.76 9.67 2.61
CA LYS A 11 5.17 9.70 3.96
C LYS A 11 4.88 11.14 4.34
N LEU A 12 3.64 11.41 4.73
CA LEU A 12 3.21 12.68 5.30
C LEU A 12 3.18 12.53 6.83
N VAL A 13 3.75 13.51 7.54
CA VAL A 13 3.70 13.60 9.00
C VAL A 13 3.16 14.98 9.35
N LEU A 14 2.02 15.03 10.05
CA LEU A 14 1.40 16.27 10.52
C LEU A 14 1.36 16.25 12.04
N GLN A 15 1.96 17.28 12.65
CA GLN A 15 1.80 17.58 14.06
C GLN A 15 0.44 18.26 14.32
N LYS A 16 0.05 18.41 15.59
CA LYS A 16 -1.16 19.15 15.99
C LYS A 16 -1.28 20.49 15.25
N ASN A 17 -2.46 20.78 14.73
CA ASN A 17 -2.80 21.95 13.92
C ASN A 17 -1.99 22.06 12.61
N GLY A 18 -1.36 20.98 12.15
CA GLY A 18 -0.69 20.93 10.87
C GLY A 18 -1.68 20.71 9.73
N LEU A 19 -1.63 21.57 8.72
CA LEU A 19 -2.40 21.47 7.47
C LEU A 19 -1.45 21.22 6.31
N ALA A 20 -1.56 20.07 5.65
CA ALA A 20 -1.05 19.89 4.29
C ALA A 20 -1.98 20.64 3.33
N LEU A 21 -1.42 21.68 2.70
CA LEU A 21 -2.16 22.57 1.82
C LEU A 21 -2.77 21.82 0.62
N PRO A 22 -3.91 22.31 0.08
CA PRO A 22 -4.56 21.72 -1.09
C PRO A 22 -3.59 21.57 -2.27
N ARG A 23 -3.49 20.34 -2.77
CA ARG A 23 -2.63 19.98 -3.91
C ARG A 23 -3.26 18.88 -4.75
N TYR A 24 -3.01 18.90 -6.05
CA TYR A 24 -3.26 17.76 -6.92
C TYR A 24 -1.96 17.07 -7.28
N SER A 25 -2.05 15.86 -7.84
CA SER A 25 -0.86 15.08 -8.15
C SER A 25 -0.98 14.30 -9.46
N ASP A 26 0.15 14.13 -10.12
CA ASP A 26 0.32 13.42 -11.39
C ASP A 26 0.37 11.89 -11.25
N SER A 27 -0.14 11.34 -10.14
CA SER A 27 0.04 9.94 -9.81
C SER A 27 -1.17 9.41 -9.04
N SER A 28 -1.71 8.27 -9.45
CA SER A 28 -2.68 7.51 -8.66
C SER A 28 -2.00 6.88 -7.45
N LYS A 29 -2.65 6.91 -6.29
CA LYS A 29 -2.10 6.45 -5.00
C LYS A 29 -3.16 5.71 -4.19
N VAL A 30 -2.68 4.90 -3.26
CA VAL A 30 -3.43 4.53 -2.06
C VAL A 30 -2.72 5.17 -0.87
N ALA A 31 -3.46 5.94 -0.09
CA ALA A 31 -2.98 6.49 1.18
C ALA A 31 -3.38 5.54 2.31
N TYR A 32 -2.46 5.22 3.21
CA TYR A 32 -2.70 4.39 4.39
C TYR A 32 -2.30 5.14 5.66
N VAL A 33 -3.21 5.30 6.60
CA VAL A 33 -2.95 6.00 7.86
C VAL A 33 -2.21 5.05 8.81
N LEU A 34 -0.91 5.30 8.98
CA LEU A 34 -0.03 4.52 9.86
C LEU A 34 -0.25 4.83 11.34
N GLN A 35 -0.56 6.10 11.66
CA GLN A 35 -0.69 6.59 13.04
C GLN A 35 -1.63 7.77 13.12
N GLY A 36 -2.33 7.89 14.26
CA GLY A 36 -3.13 9.05 14.61
C GLY A 36 -4.49 9.09 13.90
N SER A 37 -5.09 10.27 13.94
CA SER A 37 -6.36 10.59 13.29
C SER A 37 -6.35 12.04 12.83
N GLY A 38 -7.32 12.40 11.98
CA GLY A 38 -7.49 13.77 11.51
C GLY A 38 -8.59 13.86 10.46
N THR A 39 -8.49 14.87 9.62
CA THR A 39 -9.46 15.15 8.56
C THR A 39 -8.77 15.25 7.22
N ALA A 40 -9.36 14.65 6.19
CA ALA A 40 -8.93 14.78 4.81
C ALA A 40 -10.06 15.37 3.96
N GLY A 41 -9.72 16.33 3.12
CA GLY A 41 -10.59 16.78 2.04
C GLY A 41 -10.13 16.22 0.71
N ILE A 42 -11.07 15.74 -0.08
CA ILE A 42 -10.84 15.03 -1.34
C ILE A 42 -11.79 15.62 -2.39
N VAL A 43 -11.22 16.12 -3.49
CA VAL A 43 -11.98 16.54 -4.66
C VAL A 43 -11.58 15.65 -5.82
N LEU A 44 -12.48 14.75 -6.21
CA LEU A 44 -12.31 13.88 -7.36
C LEU A 44 -12.34 14.72 -8.66
N PRO A 45 -11.71 14.25 -9.74
CA PRO A 45 -11.84 14.89 -11.05
C PRO A 45 -13.31 15.15 -11.40
N GLU A 46 -13.60 16.35 -11.92
CA GLU A 46 -14.94 16.81 -12.32
C GLU A 46 -15.99 16.90 -11.18
N ALA A 47 -15.62 16.66 -9.92
CA ALA A 47 -16.54 16.82 -8.80
C ALA A 47 -16.86 18.29 -8.53
N GLU A 48 -18.15 18.60 -8.35
CA GLU A 48 -18.62 19.96 -8.01
C GLU A 48 -18.46 20.30 -6.53
N LYS A 49 -18.16 19.31 -5.68
CA LYS A 49 -18.05 19.45 -4.23
C LYS A 49 -16.90 18.62 -3.68
N GLU A 50 -16.23 19.18 -2.67
CA GLU A 50 -15.29 18.39 -1.86
C GLU A 50 -16.03 17.38 -1.00
N LYS A 51 -15.35 16.25 -0.76
CA LYS A 51 -15.72 15.27 0.24
C LYS A 51 -14.79 15.43 1.43
N VAL A 52 -15.35 15.62 2.62
CA VAL A 52 -14.58 15.83 3.86
C VAL A 52 -14.80 14.64 4.77
N ILE A 53 -13.71 13.91 5.05
CA ILE A 53 -13.77 12.64 5.75
C ILE A 53 -12.88 12.66 6.99
N ALA A 54 -13.37 12.03 8.06
CA ALA A 54 -12.56 11.71 9.23
C ALA A 54 -11.71 10.50 8.88
N ILE A 55 -10.43 10.55 9.26
CA ILE A 55 -9.46 9.50 9.01
C ILE A 55 -8.80 9.08 10.32
N LYS A 56 -8.46 7.81 10.44
CA LYS A 56 -7.76 7.23 11.60
C LYS A 56 -6.83 6.10 11.18
N LYS A 57 -5.93 5.71 12.07
CA LYS A 57 -5.04 4.54 11.88
C LYS A 57 -5.79 3.34 11.29
N GLY A 58 -5.18 2.72 10.29
CA GLY A 58 -5.75 1.59 9.56
C GLY A 58 -6.59 1.99 8.35
N ASP A 59 -6.97 3.26 8.21
CA ASP A 59 -7.70 3.73 7.02
C ASP A 59 -6.81 3.70 5.78
N ALA A 60 -7.30 3.03 4.74
CA ALA A 60 -6.77 3.10 3.40
C ALA A 60 -7.74 3.86 2.48
N ILE A 61 -7.20 4.77 1.67
CA ILE A 61 -7.95 5.74 0.87
C ILE A 61 -7.47 5.65 -0.57
N ALA A 62 -8.37 5.37 -1.50
CA ALA A 62 -8.07 5.32 -2.93
C ALA A 62 -8.06 6.73 -3.52
N LEU A 63 -6.94 7.13 -4.14
CA LEU A 63 -6.69 8.48 -4.65
C LEU A 63 -6.36 8.41 -6.15
N PRO A 64 -7.34 8.63 -7.05
CA PRO A 64 -7.13 8.53 -8.49
C PRO A 64 -6.23 9.66 -9.02
N PHE A 65 -5.74 9.49 -10.25
CA PHE A 65 -4.90 10.47 -10.92
C PHE A 65 -5.57 11.85 -10.98
N GLY A 66 -4.83 12.92 -10.67
CA GLY A 66 -5.34 14.30 -10.73
C GLY A 66 -6.25 14.71 -9.56
N VAL A 67 -6.50 13.83 -8.59
CA VAL A 67 -7.29 14.16 -7.38
C VAL A 67 -6.64 15.30 -6.59
N VAL A 68 -7.47 16.25 -6.14
CA VAL A 68 -7.03 17.31 -5.21
C VAL A 68 -7.25 16.80 -3.78
N THR A 69 -6.24 16.95 -2.93
CA THR A 69 -6.34 16.61 -1.50
C THR A 69 -5.77 17.69 -0.59
N TRP A 70 -6.33 17.80 0.61
CA TRP A 70 -5.74 18.48 1.76
C TRP A 70 -5.88 17.59 3.00
N TRP A 71 -4.97 17.74 3.96
CA TRP A 71 -4.90 16.88 5.15
C TRP A 71 -4.66 17.72 6.38
N PHE A 72 -5.41 17.48 7.45
CA PHE A 72 -5.34 18.26 8.67
C PHE A 72 -5.27 17.36 9.89
N ASN A 73 -4.35 17.67 10.80
CA ASN A 73 -4.29 17.06 12.12
C ASN A 73 -4.77 18.06 13.17
N ASN A 74 -5.91 17.80 13.80
CA ASN A 74 -6.42 18.55 14.95
C ASN A 74 -6.03 17.92 16.30
N GLU A 75 -5.42 16.74 16.29
CA GLU A 75 -5.09 15.95 17.47
C GLU A 75 -3.64 16.18 17.94
N ASP A 76 -3.39 15.93 19.23
CA ASP A 76 -2.04 16.01 19.82
C ASP A 76 -1.09 14.94 19.26
N THR A 77 -1.63 13.76 18.93
CA THR A 77 -0.86 12.67 18.32
C THR A 77 -0.53 13.01 16.87
N GLU A 78 0.72 12.79 16.45
CA GLU A 78 1.10 12.99 15.05
C GLU A 78 0.28 12.09 14.12
N LEU A 79 -0.28 12.70 13.08
CA LEU A 79 -0.92 11.99 11.98
C LEU A 79 0.15 11.59 10.98
N VAL A 80 0.30 10.28 10.74
CA VAL A 80 1.28 9.74 9.79
C VAL A 80 0.54 8.98 8.69
N VAL A 81 0.72 9.41 7.45
CA VAL A 81 0.07 8.82 6.27
C VAL A 81 1.13 8.34 5.27
N LEU A 82 1.11 7.06 4.95
CA LEU A 82 1.90 6.46 3.88
C LEU A 82 1.16 6.59 2.56
N PHE A 83 1.84 7.00 1.51
CA PHE A 83 1.32 6.97 0.15
C PHE A 83 2.15 5.99 -0.68
N LEU A 84 1.49 5.01 -1.28
CA LEU A 84 2.08 4.11 -2.26
C LEU A 84 1.30 4.24 -3.56
N GLY A 85 1.99 4.25 -4.70
CA GLY A 85 1.31 4.41 -5.98
C GLY A 85 2.18 4.19 -7.18
N THR A 86 1.59 4.43 -8.36
CA THR A 86 2.31 4.34 -9.63
C THR A 86 2.61 5.72 -10.18
N THR A 87 3.79 5.85 -10.78
CA THR A 87 4.27 7.06 -11.45
C THR A 87 4.40 6.82 -12.95
N LEU A 88 3.65 5.85 -13.51
CA LEU A 88 3.70 5.48 -14.93
C LEU A 88 3.32 6.64 -15.86
N LYS A 89 2.46 7.54 -15.37
CA LYS A 89 1.98 8.73 -16.07
C LYS A 89 2.53 10.03 -15.45
N ALA A 90 3.44 9.92 -14.50
CA ALA A 90 4.00 11.06 -13.78
C ALA A 90 5.07 11.77 -14.62
N HIS A 91 5.35 13.03 -14.29
CA HIS A 91 6.46 13.78 -14.87
C HIS A 91 7.82 13.16 -14.56
N LYS A 92 7.94 12.51 -13.40
CA LYS A 92 9.17 11.85 -12.94
C LYS A 92 8.87 10.41 -12.56
N ALA A 93 9.58 9.46 -13.15
CA ALA A 93 9.48 8.07 -12.73
C ALA A 93 10.09 7.91 -11.32
N GLY A 94 9.37 7.24 -10.42
CA GLY A 94 9.85 6.97 -9.06
C GLY A 94 9.52 8.03 -8.01
N GLU A 95 8.96 9.18 -8.42
CA GLU A 95 8.67 10.32 -7.56
C GLU A 95 7.26 10.85 -7.88
N PHE A 96 6.46 11.13 -6.85
CA PHE A 96 5.20 11.83 -7.05
C PHE A 96 5.46 13.30 -7.30
N THR A 97 4.86 13.87 -8.34
CA THR A 97 4.87 15.32 -8.53
C THR A 97 3.57 15.89 -8.00
N ASP A 98 3.68 16.69 -6.95
CA ASP A 98 2.54 17.40 -6.35
C ASP A 98 2.53 18.86 -6.81
N PHE A 99 1.35 19.35 -7.15
CA PHE A 99 1.11 20.71 -7.61
C PHE A 99 0.23 21.42 -6.59
N PHE A 100 0.80 22.42 -5.94
CA PHE A 100 0.13 23.15 -4.87
C PHE A 100 -0.81 24.21 -5.44
N LEU A 101 -2.03 24.27 -4.91
CA LEU A 101 -3.01 25.30 -5.29
C LEU A 101 -2.76 26.62 -4.54
N THR A 102 -2.15 26.53 -3.35
CA THR A 102 -1.93 27.66 -2.44
C THR A 102 -0.54 27.59 -1.80
N GLY A 103 -0.17 28.63 -1.06
CA GLY A 103 1.14 28.75 -0.41
C GLY A 103 2.23 29.29 -1.33
N ALA A 104 3.46 29.30 -0.83
CA ALA A 104 4.61 29.89 -1.50
C ALA A 104 5.00 29.21 -2.83
N ASN A 105 4.61 27.94 -3.02
CA ASN A 105 4.79 27.21 -4.27
C ASN A 105 3.46 27.00 -5.02
N GLY A 106 2.42 27.77 -4.66
CA GLY A 106 1.09 27.66 -5.24
C GLY A 106 1.02 28.17 -6.69
N ILE A 107 0.03 27.70 -7.44
CA ILE A 107 -0.17 28.11 -8.85
C ILE A 107 -0.27 29.63 -9.04
N PHE A 108 -0.76 30.37 -8.05
CA PHE A 108 -0.93 31.83 -8.11
C PHE A 108 0.38 32.62 -8.16
N THR A 109 1.52 32.00 -7.81
CA THR A 109 2.85 32.65 -7.82
C THR A 109 3.29 33.10 -9.21
N ALA A 110 2.82 32.43 -10.26
CA ALA A 110 3.18 32.72 -11.64
C ALA A 110 2.17 33.64 -12.37
N PHE A 111 1.01 33.94 -11.76
CA PHE A 111 -0.01 34.79 -12.38
C PHE A 111 0.20 36.26 -12.01
N SER A 112 0.05 37.16 -12.99
CA SER A 112 0.45 38.57 -12.87
C SER A 112 -0.61 39.50 -12.27
N THR A 113 -1.83 39.01 -11.98
CA THR A 113 -2.92 39.86 -11.49
C THR A 113 -2.68 40.28 -10.04
N GLU A 114 -3.08 41.52 -9.70
CA GLU A 114 -2.94 42.05 -8.33
C GLU A 114 -3.67 41.19 -7.29
N PHE A 115 -4.80 40.58 -7.68
CA PHE A 115 -5.51 39.62 -6.84
C PHE A 115 -4.68 38.36 -6.56
N ALA A 116 -4.02 37.80 -7.56
CA ALA A 116 -3.14 36.63 -7.38
C ALA A 116 -1.96 36.96 -6.45
N LYS A 117 -1.34 38.14 -6.62
CA LYS A 117 -0.26 38.62 -5.74
C LYS A 117 -0.71 38.73 -4.29
N ALA A 118 -1.91 39.25 -4.03
CA ALA A 118 -2.47 39.37 -2.68
C ALA A 118 -2.68 37.99 -2.02
N LEU A 119 -3.20 37.01 -2.77
CA LEU A 119 -3.38 35.64 -2.27
C LEU A 119 -2.03 34.98 -1.94
N VAL A 120 -1.03 35.11 -2.81
CA VAL A 120 0.32 34.56 -2.58
C VAL A 120 0.97 35.18 -1.34
N ALA A 121 0.84 36.51 -1.17
CA ALA A 121 1.39 37.20 -0.01
C ALA A 121 0.73 36.79 1.32
N SER A 122 -0.52 36.31 1.29
CA SER A 122 -1.29 35.95 2.49
C SER A 122 -0.86 34.63 3.15
N GLN A 123 -0.24 33.71 2.40
CA GLN A 123 0.22 32.42 2.90
C GLN A 123 1.63 32.12 2.36
N THR A 124 2.63 32.38 3.19
CA THR A 124 4.05 32.22 2.83
C THR A 124 4.62 30.84 3.14
N GLY A 125 3.84 29.95 3.77
CA GLY A 125 4.24 28.56 4.00
C GLY A 125 4.26 27.71 2.72
N SER A 126 5.03 26.62 2.74
CA SER A 126 5.15 25.70 1.61
C SER A 126 4.78 24.28 2.03
N GLY A 127 3.84 23.68 1.30
CA GLY A 127 3.39 22.31 1.50
C GLY A 127 2.57 22.08 2.77
N ILE A 128 3.19 22.24 3.95
CA ILE A 128 2.56 22.06 5.26
C ILE A 128 2.67 23.37 6.03
N VAL A 129 1.57 23.78 6.66
CA VAL A 129 1.50 25.00 7.48
C VAL A 129 0.92 24.70 8.85
N LYS A 130 1.33 25.47 9.85
CA LYS A 130 0.76 25.43 11.20
C LYS A 130 -0.41 26.40 11.28
N LEU A 131 -1.61 25.91 11.54
CA LEU A 131 -2.77 26.76 11.80
C LEU A 131 -2.75 27.32 13.21
N LYS A 132 -3.36 28.50 13.39
CA LYS A 132 -3.57 29.08 14.72
C LYS A 132 -4.56 28.23 15.48
N GLU A 133 -4.38 28.15 16.80
CA GLU A 133 -5.33 27.47 17.67
C GLU A 133 -6.73 28.11 17.54
N GLY A 134 -7.77 27.26 17.53
CA GLY A 134 -9.15 27.70 17.30
C GLY A 134 -9.52 28.00 15.85
N THR A 135 -8.61 27.78 14.88
CA THR A 135 -8.97 27.89 13.45
C THR A 135 -10.04 26.86 13.10
N THR A 136 -11.18 27.31 12.57
CA THR A 136 -12.26 26.42 12.12
C THR A 136 -11.90 25.74 10.81
N MET A 137 -12.05 24.42 10.76
CA MET A 137 -11.89 23.60 9.56
C MET A 137 -13.22 22.90 9.22
N PRO A 138 -13.45 22.48 7.97
CA PRO A 138 -14.65 21.76 7.60
C PRO A 138 -14.85 20.48 8.42
N GLU A 139 -16.08 20.27 8.89
CA GLU A 139 -16.45 19.08 9.66
C GLU A 139 -16.63 17.85 8.74
N PRO A 140 -16.06 16.70 9.11
CA PRO A 140 -16.26 15.45 8.38
C PRO A 140 -17.72 15.03 8.27
N LYS A 141 -18.10 14.51 7.10
CA LYS A 141 -19.43 13.92 6.86
C LYS A 141 -19.32 12.43 6.67
N LYS A 142 -20.14 11.67 7.38
CA LYS A 142 -20.17 10.21 7.26
C LYS A 142 -20.46 9.75 5.82
N ALA A 143 -21.38 10.41 5.13
CA ALA A 143 -21.75 10.09 3.74
C ALA A 143 -20.61 10.36 2.74
N ASP A 144 -19.68 11.26 3.05
CA ASP A 144 -18.54 11.55 2.17
C ASP A 144 -17.51 10.41 2.18
N ARG A 145 -17.51 9.60 3.23
CA ARG A 145 -16.56 8.48 3.41
C ARG A 145 -16.90 7.27 2.53
N ASP A 146 -18.17 7.07 2.22
CA ASP A 146 -18.65 5.91 1.49
C ASP A 146 -18.00 5.82 0.09
N GLY A 147 -17.40 4.67 -0.20
CA GLY A 147 -16.71 4.39 -1.46
C GLY A 147 -15.31 5.02 -1.60
N ILE A 148 -14.80 5.70 -0.56
CA ILE A 148 -13.49 6.38 -0.62
C ILE A 148 -12.46 5.80 0.33
N ALA A 149 -12.89 5.42 1.54
CA ALA A 149 -11.99 4.89 2.56
C ALA A 149 -12.49 3.56 3.11
N LEU A 150 -11.57 2.64 3.36
CA LEU A 150 -11.78 1.38 4.05
C LEU A 150 -10.80 1.27 5.21
N ASN A 151 -11.28 0.97 6.42
CA ASN A 151 -10.36 0.69 7.52
C ASN A 151 -9.91 -0.78 7.46
N CYS A 152 -8.64 -1.01 7.15
CA CYS A 152 -8.08 -2.35 6.95
C CYS A 152 -7.87 -3.12 8.25
N GLU A 153 -7.83 -2.43 9.40
CA GLU A 153 -7.72 -3.08 10.70
C GLU A 153 -9.10 -3.57 11.21
N GLU A 154 -10.19 -2.95 10.73
CA GLU A 154 -11.58 -3.21 11.15
C GLU A 154 -12.41 -3.97 10.10
N ALA A 155 -11.97 -4.00 8.83
CA ALA A 155 -12.67 -4.68 7.75
C ALA A 155 -12.71 -6.21 7.97
N PRO A 156 -13.71 -6.91 7.39
CA PRO A 156 -13.71 -8.36 7.33
C PRO A 156 -12.43 -8.91 6.70
N LEU A 157 -11.86 -9.94 7.31
CA LEU A 157 -10.65 -10.59 6.83
C LEU A 157 -10.96 -11.45 5.60
N ASP A 158 -10.17 -11.31 4.53
CA ASP A 158 -10.27 -12.17 3.35
C ASP A 158 -9.71 -13.57 3.64
N VAL A 159 -8.66 -13.63 4.45
CA VAL A 159 -8.08 -14.88 4.96
C VAL A 159 -7.68 -14.68 6.41
N ASP A 160 -7.98 -15.66 7.25
CA ASP A 160 -7.56 -15.75 8.64
C ASP A 160 -7.15 -17.20 8.97
N ILE A 161 -5.85 -17.42 9.20
CA ILE A 161 -5.27 -18.72 9.53
C ILE A 161 -4.71 -18.63 10.93
N ILE A 162 -5.29 -19.40 11.85
CA ILE A 162 -4.91 -19.45 13.27
C ILE A 162 -3.41 -19.77 13.39
N LYS A 163 -2.65 -18.90 14.08
CA LYS A 163 -1.19 -18.96 14.27
C LYS A 163 -0.36 -18.83 12.98
N GLY A 164 -0.99 -18.51 11.85
CA GLY A 164 -0.33 -18.28 10.57
C GLY A 164 -0.33 -16.79 10.22
N GLY A 165 -1.52 -16.23 10.07
CA GLY A 165 -1.66 -14.83 9.72
C GLY A 165 -3.00 -14.52 9.09
N ARG A 166 -3.17 -13.24 8.76
CA ARG A 166 -4.43 -12.66 8.28
C ARG A 166 -4.18 -11.56 7.27
N VAL A 167 -5.11 -11.38 6.35
CA VAL A 167 -5.04 -10.32 5.32
C VAL A 167 -6.40 -9.70 5.06
N VAL A 168 -6.38 -8.39 4.82
CA VAL A 168 -7.46 -7.63 4.17
C VAL A 168 -6.92 -7.11 2.84
N VAL A 169 -7.66 -7.33 1.76
CA VAL A 169 -7.34 -6.90 0.40
C VAL A 169 -8.27 -5.77 0.00
N LEU A 170 -7.72 -4.66 -0.44
CA LEU A 170 -8.46 -3.60 -1.12
C LEU A 170 -8.56 -3.91 -2.61
N ASN A 171 -9.79 -4.02 -3.10
CA ASN A 171 -10.09 -4.32 -4.49
C ASN A 171 -11.37 -3.59 -4.92
N THR A 172 -11.81 -3.79 -6.16
CA THR A 172 -12.98 -3.11 -6.71
C THR A 172 -14.31 -3.51 -6.06
N GLN A 173 -14.35 -4.60 -5.27
CA GLN A 173 -15.57 -5.07 -4.60
C GLN A 173 -15.85 -4.30 -3.30
N ASN A 174 -14.81 -4.00 -2.52
CA ASN A 174 -14.96 -3.28 -1.25
C ASN A 174 -14.63 -1.79 -1.34
N LEU A 175 -13.90 -1.36 -2.37
CA LEU A 175 -13.59 0.03 -2.61
C LEU A 175 -13.58 0.35 -4.12
N PRO A 176 -14.72 0.74 -4.72
CA PRO A 176 -14.86 0.91 -6.18
C PRO A 176 -13.81 1.81 -6.83
N LEU A 177 -13.35 2.87 -6.14
CA LEU A 177 -12.28 3.76 -6.62
C LEU A 177 -10.94 3.05 -6.89
N VAL A 178 -10.72 1.84 -6.37
CA VAL A 178 -9.57 1.00 -6.75
C VAL A 178 -9.54 0.76 -8.27
N GLY A 179 -10.70 0.70 -8.93
CA GLY A 179 -10.80 0.58 -10.38
C GLY A 179 -10.23 1.79 -11.11
N GLU A 180 -10.44 3.00 -10.58
CA GLU A 180 -9.90 4.25 -11.14
C GLU A 180 -8.42 4.45 -10.80
N VAL A 181 -8.00 4.04 -9.60
CA VAL A 181 -6.59 4.05 -9.19
C VAL A 181 -5.76 3.09 -10.05
N GLY A 182 -6.36 1.96 -10.46
CA GLY A 182 -5.75 0.98 -11.36
C GLY A 182 -4.87 -0.05 -10.66
N PHE A 183 -4.88 -0.10 -9.33
CA PHE A 183 -4.13 -1.09 -8.54
C PHE A 183 -4.74 -1.31 -7.16
N GLY A 184 -4.64 -2.55 -6.66
CA GLY A 184 -5.12 -2.96 -5.35
C GLY A 184 -4.07 -2.75 -4.25
N ALA A 185 -4.50 -2.97 -3.02
CA ALA A 185 -3.65 -2.90 -1.84
C ALA A 185 -3.98 -4.01 -0.85
N ASP A 186 -3.12 -4.27 0.12
CA ASP A 186 -3.36 -5.26 1.15
C ASP A 186 -2.68 -4.91 2.47
N LEU A 187 -3.36 -5.21 3.57
CA LEU A 187 -2.78 -5.21 4.91
C LEU A 187 -2.61 -6.66 5.36
N VAL A 188 -1.37 -7.09 5.55
CA VAL A 188 -1.06 -8.46 6.00
C VAL A 188 -0.41 -8.42 7.37
N ARG A 189 -0.84 -9.35 8.23
CA ARG A 189 -0.31 -9.56 9.57
C ARG A 189 0.04 -11.04 9.73
N LEU A 190 1.33 -11.35 9.76
CA LEU A 190 1.85 -12.67 10.13
C LEU A 190 2.01 -12.77 11.64
N ASP A 191 1.57 -13.90 12.19
CA ASP A 191 1.81 -14.23 13.58
C ASP A 191 3.29 -14.62 13.81
N SER A 192 3.66 -14.76 15.08
CA SER A 192 5.02 -15.13 15.49
C SER A 192 5.56 -16.34 14.72
N SER A 193 6.74 -16.19 14.12
CA SER A 193 7.44 -17.27 13.39
C SER A 193 6.66 -17.89 12.21
N ALA A 194 5.56 -17.27 11.80
CA ALA A 194 4.76 -17.75 10.68
C ALA A 194 5.36 -17.32 9.33
N MET A 195 4.97 -18.03 8.27
CA MET A 195 5.46 -17.81 6.92
C MET A 195 4.33 -17.41 5.98
N CYS A 196 4.57 -16.39 5.16
CA CYS A 196 3.83 -16.18 3.92
C CYS A 196 4.42 -17.08 2.82
N SER A 197 3.56 -17.92 2.25
CA SER A 197 3.90 -18.95 1.27
C SER A 197 4.73 -18.37 0.11
N PRO A 198 5.80 -19.05 -0.32
CA PRO A 198 6.53 -18.63 -1.52
C PRO A 198 5.56 -18.58 -2.70
N GLY A 199 5.60 -17.48 -3.44
CA GLY A 199 4.72 -17.28 -4.59
C GLY A 199 5.09 -16.07 -5.43
N PHE A 200 4.38 -15.89 -6.53
CA PHE A 200 4.53 -14.77 -7.47
C PHE A 200 3.15 -14.29 -7.94
N SER A 201 3.06 -13.04 -8.41
CA SER A 201 1.84 -12.54 -9.07
C SER A 201 1.87 -12.91 -10.55
N CYS A 202 0.74 -13.41 -11.06
CA CYS A 202 0.58 -13.92 -12.43
C CYS A 202 0.28 -12.83 -13.46
N ASP A 203 -0.11 -11.66 -12.99
CA ASP A 203 -0.63 -10.55 -13.79
C ASP A 203 0.42 -9.45 -14.03
N SER A 204 1.71 -9.83 -14.01
CA SER A 204 2.81 -8.92 -14.31
C SER A 204 2.77 -7.67 -13.41
N ALA A 205 2.51 -7.85 -12.12
CA ALA A 205 2.41 -6.76 -11.16
C ALA A 205 3.66 -6.64 -10.29
N TYR A 206 4.05 -5.40 -9.98
CA TYR A 206 4.98 -5.13 -8.89
C TYR A 206 4.24 -5.29 -7.56
N GLN A 207 4.92 -5.85 -6.56
CA GLN A 207 4.47 -5.80 -5.17
C GLN A 207 5.36 -4.79 -4.44
N VAL A 208 4.76 -3.74 -3.90
CA VAL A 208 5.46 -2.68 -3.18
C VAL A 208 5.06 -2.79 -1.72
N THR A 209 5.99 -3.18 -0.87
CA THR A 209 5.71 -3.54 0.52
C THR A 209 6.38 -2.57 1.48
N TYR A 210 5.62 -2.01 2.40
CA TYR A 210 6.09 -1.21 3.53
C TYR A 210 5.82 -1.94 4.84
N ILE A 211 6.87 -2.24 5.60
CA ILE A 211 6.74 -2.89 6.91
C ILE A 211 6.27 -1.85 7.94
N ILE A 212 5.14 -2.12 8.57
CA ILE A 212 4.54 -1.25 9.58
C ILE A 212 5.08 -1.60 10.96
N ARG A 213 5.11 -2.90 11.30
CA ARG A 213 5.49 -3.39 12.63
C ARG A 213 6.17 -4.76 12.55
N GLY A 214 6.93 -5.07 13.61
CA GLY A 214 7.63 -6.33 13.74
C GLY A 214 8.84 -6.43 12.83
N SER A 215 9.29 -7.66 12.61
CA SER A 215 10.48 -7.97 11.84
C SER A 215 10.39 -9.38 11.24
N GLY A 216 11.22 -9.66 10.26
CA GLY A 216 11.26 -10.97 9.63
C GLY A 216 12.25 -11.06 8.48
N ARG A 217 12.42 -12.27 7.95
CA ARG A 217 13.28 -12.55 6.81
C ARG A 217 12.48 -12.53 5.51
N VAL A 218 13.00 -11.82 4.52
CA VAL A 218 12.47 -11.80 3.15
C VAL A 218 13.48 -12.39 2.19
N GLN A 219 13.02 -13.28 1.31
CA GLN A 219 13.81 -13.84 0.22
C GLN A 219 13.10 -13.61 -1.11
N VAL A 220 13.85 -13.17 -2.11
CA VAL A 220 13.36 -12.97 -3.48
C VAL A 220 14.24 -13.71 -4.48
N VAL A 221 13.61 -14.46 -5.37
CA VAL A 221 14.25 -15.23 -6.45
C VAL A 221 13.88 -14.60 -7.79
N GLY A 222 14.91 -14.36 -8.62
CA GLY A 222 14.78 -13.72 -9.92
C GLY A 222 14.54 -14.71 -11.07
N VAL A 223 14.50 -14.16 -12.29
CA VAL A 223 14.16 -14.88 -13.53
C VAL A 223 15.07 -16.06 -13.86
N ASP A 224 16.30 -16.05 -13.38
CA ASP A 224 17.29 -17.11 -13.60
C ASP A 224 17.34 -18.13 -12.46
N GLY A 225 16.35 -18.11 -11.57
CA GLY A 225 16.30 -18.97 -10.38
C GLY A 225 17.31 -18.59 -9.30
N LYS A 226 18.10 -17.51 -9.49
CA LYS A 226 19.03 -17.04 -8.46
C LYS A 226 18.34 -16.14 -7.47
N ARG A 227 18.80 -16.22 -6.22
CA ARG A 227 18.36 -15.32 -5.15
C ARG A 227 18.91 -13.93 -5.40
N VAL A 228 18.02 -12.97 -5.62
CA VAL A 228 18.35 -11.56 -5.87
C VAL A 228 18.25 -10.70 -4.62
N MET A 229 17.52 -11.18 -3.60
CA MET A 229 17.43 -10.54 -2.30
C MET A 229 17.32 -11.58 -1.19
N GLU A 230 18.08 -11.36 -0.13
CA GLU A 230 17.87 -11.99 1.17
C GLU A 230 18.22 -10.97 2.25
N THR A 231 17.25 -10.59 3.06
CA THR A 231 17.46 -9.61 4.12
C THR A 231 16.49 -9.84 5.26
N THR A 232 16.86 -9.36 6.44
CA THR A 232 15.90 -9.06 7.49
C THR A 232 15.25 -7.71 7.18
N VAL A 233 13.96 -7.60 7.42
CA VAL A 233 13.18 -6.36 7.33
C VAL A 233 12.58 -6.05 8.69
N GLU A 234 12.38 -4.78 8.97
CA GLU A 234 11.78 -4.27 10.20
C GLU A 234 10.89 -3.06 9.90
N ALA A 235 10.11 -2.62 10.90
CA ALA A 235 9.25 -1.45 10.80
C ALA A 235 9.96 -0.26 10.13
N GLY A 236 9.34 0.32 9.10
CA GLY A 236 9.90 1.41 8.31
C GLY A 236 10.58 0.98 7.01
N CYS A 237 10.90 -0.30 6.83
CA CYS A 237 11.48 -0.80 5.58
C CYS A 237 10.48 -0.77 4.43
N LEU A 238 10.92 -0.30 3.26
CA LEU A 238 10.20 -0.40 2.00
C LEU A 238 11.01 -1.25 1.01
N PHE A 239 10.38 -2.25 0.40
CA PHE A 239 10.99 -3.03 -0.68
C PHE A 239 9.99 -3.32 -1.80
N ILE A 240 10.54 -3.64 -2.98
CA ILE A 240 9.75 -3.89 -4.19
C ILE A 240 10.13 -5.27 -4.71
N VAL A 241 9.14 -6.12 -4.89
CA VAL A 241 9.29 -7.40 -5.60
C VAL A 241 8.95 -7.17 -7.06
N PRO A 242 9.89 -7.41 -7.99
CA PRO A 242 9.63 -7.32 -9.41
C PRO A 242 8.57 -8.32 -9.89
N ARG A 243 8.00 -8.02 -11.05
CA ARG A 243 7.01 -8.86 -11.74
C ARG A 243 7.52 -10.28 -11.90
N PHE A 244 6.67 -11.27 -11.61
CA PHE A 244 6.98 -12.71 -11.67
C PHE A 244 8.10 -13.21 -10.74
N PHE A 245 8.72 -12.36 -9.91
CA PHE A 245 9.74 -12.83 -8.98
C PHE A 245 9.05 -13.59 -7.85
N VAL A 246 9.66 -14.69 -7.42
CA VAL A 246 9.17 -15.46 -6.29
C VAL A 246 9.61 -14.76 -5.02
N VAL A 247 8.67 -14.53 -4.10
CA VAL A 247 8.95 -13.96 -2.79
C VAL A 247 8.42 -14.86 -1.69
N SER A 248 9.19 -15.00 -0.61
CA SER A 248 8.74 -15.56 0.66
C SER A 248 9.09 -14.62 1.80
N LYS A 249 8.24 -14.59 2.83
CA LYS A 249 8.44 -13.82 4.05
C LYS A 249 8.22 -14.73 5.25
N ILE A 250 9.11 -14.69 6.23
CA ILE A 250 8.99 -15.41 7.50
C ILE A 250 9.08 -14.37 8.60
N ALA A 251 8.06 -14.28 9.45
CA ALA A 251 8.05 -13.39 10.60
C ALA A 251 9.04 -13.87 11.66
N ASP A 252 9.62 -12.92 12.39
CA ASP A 252 10.35 -13.21 13.62
C ASP A 252 9.36 -13.43 14.78
N LYS A 253 9.87 -13.52 16.01
CA LYS A 253 9.06 -13.83 17.20
C LYS A 253 7.98 -12.81 17.50
N ASP A 254 8.19 -11.55 17.14
CA ASP A 254 7.26 -10.46 17.41
C ASP A 254 6.18 -10.31 16.32
N GLY A 255 6.18 -11.22 15.32
CA GLY A 255 5.31 -11.14 14.16
C GLY A 255 5.83 -10.16 13.10
N LEU A 256 5.10 -10.05 12.00
CA LEU A 256 5.44 -9.14 10.89
C LEU A 256 4.16 -8.57 10.28
N GLU A 257 4.05 -7.26 10.20
CA GLU A 257 2.90 -6.55 9.65
C GLU A 257 3.34 -5.57 8.56
N TRP A 258 2.66 -5.60 7.42
CA TRP A 258 2.96 -4.71 6.30
C TRP A 258 1.71 -4.27 5.56
N PHE A 259 1.81 -3.08 4.95
CA PHE A 259 0.90 -2.61 3.93
C PHE A 259 1.58 -2.67 2.57
N SER A 260 0.89 -3.18 1.56
CA SER A 260 1.39 -3.21 0.19
C SER A 260 0.39 -2.69 -0.82
N ILE A 261 0.93 -2.29 -1.97
CA ILE A 261 0.16 -2.21 -3.22
C ILE A 261 0.65 -3.30 -4.18
N VAL A 262 -0.28 -3.78 -4.99
CA VAL A 262 0.00 -4.68 -6.11
C VAL A 262 -0.49 -3.96 -7.36
N THR A 263 0.36 -3.73 -8.35
CA THR A 263 0.07 -2.83 -9.50
C THR A 263 -0.93 -3.39 -10.53
N THR A 264 -2.08 -3.82 -10.03
CA THR A 264 -3.20 -4.49 -10.69
C THR A 264 -4.39 -4.42 -9.72
N PRO A 265 -5.62 -4.08 -10.16
CA PRO A 265 -6.75 -3.92 -9.23
C PRO A 265 -7.16 -5.22 -8.54
N ASN A 266 -6.94 -6.36 -9.20
CA ASN A 266 -7.42 -7.67 -8.78
C ASN A 266 -6.28 -8.69 -8.89
N PRO A 267 -5.31 -8.66 -7.95
CA PRO A 267 -4.11 -9.47 -8.05
C PRO A 267 -4.40 -10.97 -7.98
N ILE A 268 -3.79 -11.71 -8.90
CA ILE A 268 -3.83 -13.18 -8.90
C ILE A 268 -2.44 -13.70 -8.52
N PHE A 269 -2.38 -14.46 -7.43
CA PHE A 269 -1.14 -15.07 -6.95
C PHE A 269 -1.08 -16.56 -7.26
N SER A 270 0.09 -17.02 -7.70
CA SER A 270 0.45 -18.44 -7.72
C SER A 270 1.28 -18.78 -6.49
N HIS A 271 0.88 -19.83 -5.79
CA HIS A 271 1.60 -20.33 -4.63
C HIS A 271 2.49 -21.53 -5.02
N LEU A 272 3.66 -21.62 -4.38
CA LEU A 272 4.63 -22.71 -4.54
C LEU A 272 4.67 -23.63 -3.32
N ALA A 273 3.71 -23.49 -2.43
CA ALA A 273 3.42 -24.39 -1.33
C ALA A 273 1.94 -24.26 -0.99
N GLY A 274 1.40 -25.18 -0.19
CA GLY A 274 0.01 -25.10 0.24
C GLY A 274 -0.97 -25.83 -0.65
N ARG A 275 -2.27 -25.71 -0.34
CA ARG A 275 -3.37 -26.40 -1.03
C ARG A 275 -3.43 -26.10 -2.54
N THR A 276 -3.20 -24.84 -2.91
CA THR A 276 -3.27 -24.34 -4.30
C THR A 276 -1.90 -24.28 -4.98
N SER A 277 -0.93 -25.06 -4.47
CA SER A 277 0.43 -25.10 -5.01
C SER A 277 0.48 -25.62 -6.45
N VAL A 278 1.24 -24.93 -7.33
CA VAL A 278 1.50 -25.41 -8.70
C VAL A 278 2.12 -26.80 -8.69
N TRP A 279 2.97 -27.11 -7.70
CA TRP A 279 3.59 -28.43 -7.56
C TRP A 279 2.58 -29.55 -7.36
N LYS A 280 1.40 -29.27 -6.81
CA LYS A 280 0.34 -30.29 -6.63
C LYS A 280 -0.55 -30.44 -7.86
N ALA A 281 -0.58 -29.40 -8.71
CA ALA A 281 -1.35 -29.42 -9.94
C ALA A 281 -0.61 -30.11 -11.09
N LEU A 282 0.73 -30.13 -11.05
CA LEU A 282 1.56 -30.87 -12.01
C LEU A 282 1.44 -32.38 -11.79
N SER A 283 1.52 -33.15 -12.88
CA SER A 283 1.45 -34.61 -12.78
C SER A 283 2.71 -35.17 -12.08
N PRO A 284 2.58 -36.26 -11.30
CA PRO A 284 3.73 -36.89 -10.64
C PRO A 284 4.87 -37.23 -11.61
N GLU A 285 4.55 -37.71 -12.80
CA GLU A 285 5.54 -38.09 -13.82
C GLU A 285 6.34 -36.88 -14.31
N VAL A 286 5.69 -35.72 -14.48
CA VAL A 286 6.37 -34.48 -14.85
C VAL A 286 7.32 -34.05 -13.75
N LEU A 287 6.92 -34.13 -12.48
CA LEU A 287 7.78 -33.76 -11.34
C LEU A 287 8.96 -34.72 -11.18
N GLN A 288 8.71 -36.02 -11.28
CA GLN A 288 9.74 -37.06 -11.22
C GLN A 288 10.79 -36.86 -12.31
N ALA A 289 10.35 -36.62 -13.55
CA ALA A 289 11.24 -36.33 -14.67
C ALA A 289 11.98 -35.00 -14.50
N SER A 290 11.29 -33.95 -14.06
CA SER A 290 11.86 -32.59 -13.92
C SER A 290 12.89 -32.49 -12.81
N PHE A 291 12.66 -33.14 -11.67
CA PHE A 291 13.59 -33.16 -10.55
C PHE A 291 14.58 -34.33 -10.61
N ASN A 292 14.40 -35.27 -11.55
CA ASN A 292 15.14 -36.52 -11.64
C ASN A 292 15.13 -37.29 -10.30
N VAL A 293 13.92 -37.54 -9.78
CA VAL A 293 13.70 -38.18 -8.47
C VAL A 293 12.77 -39.38 -8.58
N THR A 294 12.82 -40.26 -7.58
CA THR A 294 11.94 -41.42 -7.50
C THR A 294 10.51 -41.00 -7.12
N PRO A 295 9.49 -41.84 -7.39
CA PRO A 295 8.11 -41.59 -6.97
C PRO A 295 7.96 -41.35 -5.46
N GLU A 296 8.78 -42.00 -4.63
CA GLU A 296 8.75 -41.82 -3.17
C GLU A 296 9.17 -40.40 -2.77
N VAL A 297 10.21 -39.87 -3.41
CA VAL A 297 10.72 -38.51 -3.13
C VAL A 297 9.73 -37.45 -3.64
N GLU A 298 9.16 -37.64 -4.83
CA GLU A 298 8.11 -36.76 -5.36
C GLU A 298 6.91 -36.72 -4.40
N LYS A 299 6.42 -37.89 -3.96
CA LYS A 299 5.29 -37.98 -3.02
C LYS A 299 5.60 -37.31 -1.68
N GLN A 300 6.85 -37.40 -1.19
CA GLN A 300 7.28 -36.67 0.00
C GLN A 300 7.31 -35.15 -0.20
N PHE A 301 7.67 -34.69 -1.41
CA PHE A 301 7.67 -33.28 -1.76
C PHE A 301 6.24 -32.71 -1.83
N THR A 302 5.33 -33.40 -2.52
CA THR A 302 3.96 -32.92 -2.75
C THR A 302 3.02 -33.11 -1.56
N SER A 303 3.34 -34.02 -0.62
CA SER A 303 2.51 -34.26 0.59
C SER A 303 2.69 -33.24 1.71
N LYS A 304 3.69 -32.35 1.66
CA LYS A 304 3.91 -31.35 2.70
C LYS A 304 2.97 -30.15 2.55
N ARG A 305 2.57 -29.57 3.69
CA ARG A 305 1.79 -28.32 3.81
C ARG A 305 0.58 -28.31 2.86
N THR A 306 -0.44 -29.10 3.16
CA THR A 306 -1.60 -29.35 2.29
C THR A 306 -2.88 -28.60 2.66
N ALA A 307 -3.01 -28.18 3.92
CA ALA A 307 -4.23 -27.55 4.41
C ALA A 307 -4.33 -26.06 4.03
N ASP A 308 -3.26 -25.31 4.27
CA ASP A 308 -3.25 -23.85 4.10
C ASP A 308 -2.73 -23.44 2.72
N ALA A 309 -3.19 -22.29 2.21
CA ALA A 309 -2.78 -21.78 0.90
C ALA A 309 -1.76 -20.63 0.98
N ILE A 310 -1.96 -19.70 1.92
CA ILE A 310 -1.24 -18.41 1.93
C ILE A 310 -0.32 -18.27 3.13
N PHE A 311 -0.78 -18.59 4.34
CA PHE A 311 0.02 -18.50 5.56
C PHE A 311 0.25 -19.86 6.16
N PHE A 312 1.48 -20.12 6.61
CA PHE A 312 1.86 -21.34 7.29
C PHE A 312 2.25 -21.03 8.73
N PRO A 313 1.54 -21.58 9.72
CA PRO A 313 1.98 -21.56 11.11
C PRO A 313 3.37 -22.19 11.25
N PRO A 314 4.14 -21.81 12.29
CA PRO A 314 5.39 -22.48 12.60
C PRO A 314 5.12 -23.97 12.87
N PRO A 315 6.06 -24.87 12.50
CA PRO A 315 5.95 -26.28 12.88
C PRO A 315 5.92 -26.41 14.40
N ASN A 316 5.09 -27.33 14.91
CA ASN A 316 5.03 -27.70 16.32
C ASN A 316 6.35 -28.28 16.81
#